data_AF-A0A1R0WHY1-F1
#
_entry.id   AF-A0A1R0WHY1-F1
#
_cell.length_a   1.000
_cell.length_b   1.000
_cell.length_c   1.000
_cell.angle_alpha   90.00
_cell.angle_beta   90.00
_cell.angle_gamma   90.00
#
_symmetry.space_group_name_H-M   'P 1'
#
loop_
_entity.id
_entity.type
_entity.pdbx_description
1 polymer ?
#
loop_
_entity_poly.entity_id
_entity_poly.type
_entity_poly.pdbx_seq_one_letter_code
_entity_poly.pdbx_strand_id
1 'polypeptide(L)'
;MTTSQWQEINNQEDIENLMSLFGWFHDSCIKGLYMWTDHYVNKDLSMSISAKRDHRVRLLIQRQNTNPTAIELIFDELIQLYINPSPENYDSIIFGATFLHKDGLFYWADDNEWSPDKENKFAEVNWICSKKVKWRDANDWIGETLRYGPKEDKE
;
A
#
# COMPACT_ATOMS: atom_id res chain seq x y z
N MET A 1 17.28 11.81 10.32
CA MET A 1 16.35 10.98 9.54
C MET A 1 16.94 9.59 9.46
N THR A 2 16.50 8.70 10.34
CA THR A 2 16.92 7.30 10.30
C THR A 2 16.17 6.68 9.13
N THR A 3 16.86 6.30 8.06
CA THR A 3 16.21 5.58 6.96
C THR A 3 15.81 4.20 7.45
N SER A 4 14.55 4.06 7.88
CA SER A 4 13.98 2.79 8.33
C SER A 4 14.17 1.70 7.27
N GLN A 5 14.67 0.55 7.70
CA GLN A 5 14.94 -0.62 6.86
C GLN A 5 13.62 -1.22 6.35
N TRP A 6 13.58 -1.62 5.08
CA TRP A 6 12.45 -2.35 4.52
C TRP A 6 12.36 -3.76 5.11
N GLN A 7 11.16 -4.16 5.47
CA GLN A 7 10.82 -5.48 6.01
C GLN A 7 9.89 -6.19 5.03
N GLU A 8 10.32 -7.34 4.52
CA GLU A 8 9.51 -8.17 3.62
C GLU A 8 8.39 -8.86 4.41
N ILE A 9 7.21 -8.99 3.80
CA ILE A 9 6.09 -9.77 4.31
C ILE A 9 6.03 -11.05 3.46
N ASN A 10 6.29 -12.19 4.08
CA ASN A 10 6.43 -13.47 3.37
C ASN A 10 5.27 -14.43 3.63
N ASN A 11 4.52 -14.22 4.71
CA ASN A 11 3.48 -15.13 5.16
C ASN A 11 2.44 -14.40 6.05
N GLN A 12 1.46 -15.16 6.55
CA GLN A 12 0.38 -14.63 7.39
C GLN A 12 0.87 -14.15 8.76
N GLU A 13 1.91 -14.75 9.33
CA GLU A 13 2.48 -14.32 10.63
C GLU A 13 3.13 -12.93 10.52
N ASP A 14 3.88 -12.66 9.45
CA ASP A 14 4.44 -11.33 9.16
C ASP A 14 3.32 -10.26 9.04
N ILE A 15 2.20 -10.64 8.43
CA ILE A 15 1.02 -9.78 8.30
C ILE A 15 0.42 -9.49 9.68
N GLU A 16 0.16 -10.52 10.48
CA GLU A 16 -0.42 -10.38 11.82
C GLU A 16 0.45 -9.51 12.73
N ASN A 17 1.78 -9.66 12.63
CA ASN A 17 2.74 -8.81 13.34
C ASN A 17 2.61 -7.34 12.93
N LEU A 18 2.56 -7.05 11.63
CA LEU A 18 2.36 -5.67 11.14
C LEU A 18 0.97 -5.12 11.54
N MET A 19 -0.08 -5.93 11.39
CA MET A 19 -1.46 -5.57 11.73
C MET A 19 -1.55 -5.18 13.21
N SER A 20 -1.01 -6.02 14.10
CA SER A 20 -0.97 -5.73 15.53
C SER A 20 -0.13 -4.49 15.85
N LEU A 21 1.08 -4.38 15.26
CA LEU A 21 1.97 -3.23 15.44
C LEU A 21 1.30 -1.91 15.03
N PHE A 22 0.60 -1.90 13.91
CA PHE A 22 -0.04 -0.72 13.35
C PHE A 22 -1.49 -0.54 13.82
N GLY A 23 -1.93 -1.27 14.86
CA GLY A 23 -3.25 -1.09 15.48
C GLY A 23 -4.40 -1.40 14.54
N TRP A 24 -4.23 -2.44 13.74
CA TRP A 24 -5.18 -2.92 12.74
C TRP A 24 -5.59 -1.88 11.69
N PHE A 25 -4.73 -0.88 11.45
CA PHE A 25 -5.03 0.29 10.61
C PHE A 25 -6.23 1.12 11.09
N HIS A 26 -6.70 0.92 12.33
CA HIS A 26 -7.75 1.74 12.91
C HIS A 26 -7.28 3.20 13.09
N ASP A 27 -8.20 4.16 12.97
CA ASP A 27 -7.94 5.60 13.03
C ASP A 27 -6.80 6.04 12.11
N SER A 28 -6.74 5.42 10.93
CA SER A 28 -5.72 5.71 9.91
C SER A 28 -6.34 6.23 8.63
N CYS A 29 -5.49 6.73 7.72
CA CYS A 29 -5.90 7.14 6.39
C CYS A 29 -4.81 6.85 5.37
N ILE A 30 -5.22 6.56 4.13
CA ILE A 30 -4.29 6.58 3.00
C ILE A 30 -3.91 8.04 2.74
N LYS A 31 -2.66 8.39 3.08
CA LYS A 31 -2.12 9.73 2.80
C LYS A 31 -1.72 9.90 1.34
N GLY A 32 -1.28 8.81 0.70
CA GLY A 32 -0.85 8.86 -0.69
C GLY A 32 -0.66 7.48 -1.30
N LEU A 33 -0.94 7.42 -2.61
CA LEU A 33 -0.72 6.26 -3.45
C LEU A 33 0.13 6.69 -4.64
N TYR A 34 1.19 5.94 -4.92
CA TYR A 34 2.05 6.16 -6.09
C TYR A 34 2.20 4.83 -6.84
N MET A 35 1.77 4.80 -8.10
CA MET A 35 1.89 3.63 -8.96
C MET A 35 2.91 3.91 -10.06
N TRP A 36 3.73 2.90 -10.38
CA TRP A 36 4.64 2.97 -11.51
C TRP A 36 4.88 1.59 -12.14
N THR A 37 5.48 1.60 -13.32
CA THR A 37 5.95 0.41 -14.05
C THR A 37 7.38 0.67 -14.53
N ASP A 38 8.03 -0.35 -15.09
CA ASP A 38 9.32 -0.22 -15.78
C ASP A 38 9.14 0.13 -17.27
N HIS A 39 7.90 0.37 -17.71
CA HIS A 39 7.57 0.82 -19.06
C HIS A 39 7.72 2.33 -19.16
N TYR A 40 8.34 2.79 -20.24
CA TYR A 40 8.53 4.22 -20.51
C TYR A 40 8.75 4.46 -22.00
N VAL A 41 8.65 5.72 -22.41
CA VAL A 41 8.92 6.15 -23.78
C VAL A 41 10.27 6.86 -23.80
N ASN A 42 11.18 6.41 -24.66
CA ASN A 42 12.48 7.05 -24.86
C ASN A 42 12.35 8.41 -25.54
N LYS A 43 13.43 9.21 -25.53
CA LYS A 43 13.48 10.52 -26.20
C LYS A 43 13.27 10.43 -27.72
N ASP A 44 13.56 9.29 -28.32
CA ASP A 44 13.32 8.99 -29.74
C ASP A 44 11.91 8.47 -30.02
N LEU A 45 11.01 8.55 -29.03
CA LEU A 45 9.62 8.07 -29.06
C LEU A 45 9.47 6.55 -29.17
N SER A 46 10.55 5.77 -29.02
CA SER A 46 10.45 4.31 -28.93
C SER A 46 9.90 3.86 -27.57
N MET A 47 9.12 2.78 -27.57
CA MET A 47 8.55 2.19 -26.36
C MET A 47 9.55 1.22 -25.72
N SER A 48 9.84 1.41 -24.44
CA SER A 48 10.51 0.41 -23.58
C SER A 48 9.45 -0.46 -22.92
N ILE A 49 9.58 -1.79 -23.07
CA ILE A 49 8.59 -2.77 -22.60
C ILE A 49 9.30 -3.76 -21.69
N SER A 50 8.74 -4.00 -20.51
CA SER A 50 9.18 -5.07 -19.61
C SER A 50 8.38 -6.34 -19.88
N ALA A 51 9.06 -7.47 -20.02
CA ALA A 51 8.40 -8.78 -20.12
C ALA A 51 7.96 -9.34 -18.75
N LYS A 52 8.31 -8.66 -17.65
CA LYS A 52 8.01 -9.09 -16.28
C LYS A 52 6.78 -8.34 -15.77
N ARG A 53 6.12 -8.89 -14.75
CA ARG A 53 5.11 -8.17 -13.98
C ARG A 53 5.82 -7.13 -13.11
N ASP A 54 5.83 -5.89 -13.57
CA ASP A 54 6.64 -4.79 -13.04
C ASP A 54 5.80 -3.66 -12.41
N HIS A 55 4.49 -3.87 -12.36
CA HIS A 55 3.56 -2.91 -11.77
C HIS A 55 3.76 -2.89 -10.26
N ARG A 56 3.99 -1.69 -9.73
CA ARG A 56 4.26 -1.46 -8.31
C ARG A 56 3.36 -0.36 -7.79
N VAL A 57 2.91 -0.55 -6.56
CA VAL A 57 2.16 0.47 -5.82
C VAL A 57 2.90 0.72 -4.51
N ARG A 58 3.18 1.99 -4.24
CA ARG A 58 3.54 2.46 -2.91
C ARG A 58 2.34 3.11 -2.26
N LEU A 59 2.03 2.69 -1.05
CA LEU A 59 1.01 3.27 -0.19
C LEU A 59 1.67 3.90 1.03
N LEU A 60 1.35 5.16 1.32
CA LEU A 60 1.70 5.83 2.56
C LEU A 60 0.46 5.93 3.42
N ILE A 61 0.51 5.36 4.63
CA ILE A 61 -0.59 5.38 5.59
C ILE A 61 -0.12 6.11 6.85
N GLN A 62 -0.97 7.02 7.33
CA GLN A 62 -0.78 7.74 8.59
C GLN A 62 -1.91 7.37 9.54
N ARG A 63 -1.65 7.34 10.85
CA ARG A 63 -2.67 7.06 11.87
C ARG A 63 -2.62 8.01 13.05
N GLN A 64 -3.71 8.10 13.80
CA GLN A 64 -3.81 8.89 15.03
C GLN A 64 -3.23 8.15 16.25
N ASN A 65 -2.05 7.53 16.11
CA ASN A 65 -1.36 6.81 17.17
C ASN A 65 0.17 6.87 16.98
N THR A 66 0.96 6.40 17.94
CA THR A 66 2.43 6.37 17.89
C THR A 66 2.97 4.95 17.81
N ASN A 67 4.24 4.80 17.44
CA ASN A 67 4.97 3.52 17.39
C ASN A 67 4.35 2.42 16.49
N PRO A 68 4.33 2.59 15.15
CA PRO A 68 4.69 3.80 14.41
C PRO A 68 3.46 4.67 14.11
N THR A 69 3.65 5.96 13.82
CA THR A 69 2.58 6.90 13.41
C THR A 69 2.32 6.89 11.91
N ALA A 70 3.30 6.48 11.12
CA ALA A 70 3.15 6.31 9.69
C ALA A 70 3.99 5.14 9.18
N ILE A 71 3.48 4.45 8.16
CA ILE A 71 4.20 3.39 7.46
C ILE A 71 4.08 3.56 5.95
N GLU A 72 5.07 3.04 5.25
CA GLU A 72 4.99 2.82 3.81
C GLU A 72 4.87 1.33 3.52
N LEU A 73 3.99 0.99 2.58
CA LEU A 73 3.88 -0.33 1.99
C LEU A 73 4.27 -0.25 0.51
N ILE A 74 5.04 -1.22 0.03
CA ILE A 74 5.25 -1.45 -1.40
C ILE A 74 4.63 -2.80 -1.74
N PHE A 75 3.65 -2.77 -2.62
CA PHE A 75 3.09 -3.93 -3.29
C PHE A 75 3.79 -4.08 -4.64
N ASP A 76 4.59 -5.14 -4.79
CA ASP A 76 5.36 -5.44 -6.00
C ASP A 76 4.78 -6.66 -6.72
N GLU A 77 5.00 -6.72 -8.03
CA GLU A 77 4.34 -7.64 -8.95
C GLU A 77 2.81 -7.60 -8.77
N LEU A 78 2.24 -6.40 -8.85
CA LEU A 78 0.82 -6.13 -8.62
C LEU A 78 -0.08 -7.01 -9.51
N ILE A 79 -1.09 -7.64 -8.91
CA ILE A 79 -2.13 -8.41 -9.60
C ILE A 79 -3.32 -7.52 -9.93
N GLN A 80 -3.80 -6.79 -8.93
CA GLN A 80 -4.96 -5.92 -9.06
C GLN A 80 -4.90 -4.78 -8.04
N LEU A 81 -5.41 -3.63 -8.45
CA LEU A 81 -5.63 -2.46 -7.61
C LEU A 81 -7.05 -1.98 -7.86
N TYR A 82 -7.81 -1.80 -6.80
CA TYR A 82 -9.14 -1.21 -6.84
C TYR A 82 -9.18 -0.06 -5.83
N ILE A 83 -9.45 1.14 -6.33
CA ILE A 83 -9.57 2.35 -5.52
C ILE A 83 -10.95 2.94 -5.77
N ASN A 84 -11.73 3.06 -4.71
CA ASN A 84 -13.00 3.74 -4.66
C ASN A 84 -12.91 4.87 -3.64
N PRO A 85 -12.60 6.10 -4.07
CA PRO A 85 -12.46 7.24 -3.17
C PRO A 85 -13.75 7.54 -2.41
N SER A 86 -13.62 8.04 -1.18
CA SER A 86 -14.76 8.58 -0.44
C SER A 86 -15.47 9.66 -1.25
N PRO A 87 -16.80 9.70 -1.26
CA PRO A 87 -17.55 10.78 -1.88
C PRO A 87 -17.36 12.11 -1.13
N GLU A 88 -17.75 13.21 -1.77
CA GLU A 88 -17.72 14.54 -1.16
C GLU A 88 -18.52 14.56 0.17
N ASN A 89 -18.01 15.26 1.18
CA ASN A 89 -18.57 15.35 2.53
C ASN A 89 -18.51 14.07 3.39
N TYR A 90 -17.75 13.07 2.94
CA TYR A 90 -17.39 11.90 3.75
C TYR A 90 -15.90 11.95 4.07
N ASP A 91 -15.52 11.38 5.21
CA ASP A 91 -14.10 11.17 5.51
C ASP A 91 -13.53 9.94 4.77
N SER A 92 -12.20 9.82 4.78
CA SER A 92 -11.48 8.64 4.26
C SER A 92 -10.75 7.93 5.39
N ILE A 93 -11.38 7.87 6.57
CA ILE A 93 -10.83 7.18 7.73
C ILE A 93 -10.99 5.67 7.55
N ILE A 94 -9.93 4.94 7.85
CA ILE A 94 -9.93 3.48 7.93
C ILE A 94 -10.36 3.09 9.33
N PHE A 95 -11.56 2.50 9.44
CA PHE A 95 -12.11 1.97 10.69
C PHE A 95 -11.64 0.54 10.99
N GLY A 96 -11.05 -0.13 10.01
CA GLY A 96 -10.48 -1.46 10.14
C GLY A 96 -9.96 -1.91 8.79
N ALA A 97 -9.08 -2.90 8.78
CA ALA A 97 -8.50 -3.41 7.55
C ALA A 97 -8.43 -4.92 7.56
N THR A 98 -8.49 -5.50 6.37
CA THR A 98 -8.16 -6.89 6.10
C THR A 98 -6.78 -6.94 5.47
N PHE A 99 -5.89 -7.76 6.02
CA PHE A 99 -4.64 -8.12 5.37
C PHE A 99 -4.43 -9.63 5.51
N LEU A 100 -4.31 -10.34 4.38
CA LEU A 100 -4.15 -11.79 4.37
C LEU A 100 -3.24 -12.28 3.25
N HIS A 101 -2.65 -13.45 3.47
CA HIS A 101 -1.90 -14.22 2.49
C HIS A 101 -2.70 -15.46 2.09
N LYS A 102 -3.10 -15.54 0.82
CA LYS A 102 -3.92 -16.63 0.28
C LYS A 102 -3.47 -17.01 -1.12
N ASP A 103 -3.33 -18.31 -1.39
CA ASP A 103 -2.95 -18.85 -2.71
C ASP A 103 -1.67 -18.23 -3.31
N GLY A 104 -0.70 -17.90 -2.44
CA GLY A 104 0.56 -17.26 -2.83
C GLY A 104 0.45 -15.76 -3.17
N LEU A 105 -0.67 -15.13 -2.81
CA LEU A 105 -0.96 -13.72 -3.04
C LEU A 105 -1.25 -13.01 -1.73
N PHE A 106 -0.81 -11.75 -1.67
CA PHE A 106 -1.08 -10.84 -0.58
C PHE A 106 -2.24 -9.94 -0.95
N TYR A 107 -3.17 -9.77 -0.02
CA TYR A 107 -4.33 -8.91 -0.17
C TYR A 107 -4.39 -7.93 0.99
N TRP A 108 -4.56 -6.65 0.69
CA TRP A 108 -4.84 -5.61 1.68
C TRP A 108 -6.12 -4.89 1.27
N ALA A 109 -7.02 -4.64 2.22
CA ALA A 109 -8.24 -3.85 2.03
C ALA A 109 -8.49 -2.98 3.26
N ASP A 110 -9.06 -1.79 3.07
CA ASP A 110 -9.40 -0.84 4.15
C ASP A 110 -10.78 -1.09 4.78
N ASP A 111 -11.19 -2.35 4.79
CA ASP A 111 -12.39 -2.85 5.44
C ASP A 111 -12.07 -4.20 6.12
N ASN A 112 -12.49 -4.39 7.37
CA ASN A 112 -12.18 -5.57 8.18
C ASN A 112 -13.07 -6.78 7.88
N GLU A 113 -14.15 -6.61 7.11
CA GLU A 113 -15.02 -7.69 6.65
C GLU A 113 -14.73 -8.10 5.19
N TRP A 114 -13.88 -7.37 4.49
CA TRP A 114 -13.55 -7.64 3.11
C TRP A 114 -12.91 -9.03 2.91
N SER A 115 -13.21 -9.67 1.78
CA SER A 115 -12.58 -10.92 1.37
C SER A 115 -12.54 -11.04 -0.15
N PRO A 116 -11.46 -11.62 -0.72
CA PRO A 116 -11.34 -11.80 -2.17
C PRO A 116 -12.39 -12.77 -2.75
N ASP A 117 -13.05 -13.57 -1.91
CA ASP A 117 -14.03 -14.59 -2.29
C ASP A 117 -15.48 -14.09 -2.23
N LYS A 118 -15.74 -12.92 -1.63
CA LYS A 118 -17.09 -12.36 -1.53
C LYS A 118 -17.53 -11.77 -2.88
N GLU A 119 -18.82 -11.91 -3.19
CA GLU A 119 -19.41 -11.36 -4.43
C GLU A 119 -19.29 -9.84 -4.49
N ASN A 120 -19.39 -9.16 -3.34
CA ASN A 120 -19.35 -7.70 -3.22
C ASN A 120 -17.96 -7.14 -2.94
N LYS A 121 -16.87 -7.85 -3.29
CA LYS A 121 -15.48 -7.39 -3.06
C LYS A 121 -15.08 -6.05 -3.71
N PHE A 122 -15.96 -5.47 -4.51
CA PHE A 122 -15.80 -4.16 -5.15
C PHE A 122 -16.71 -3.07 -4.56
N ALA A 123 -17.57 -3.40 -3.59
CA ALA A 123 -18.47 -2.42 -2.98
C ALA A 123 -17.70 -1.56 -1.97
N GLU A 124 -17.64 -0.25 -2.23
CA GLU A 124 -17.23 0.82 -1.29
C GLU A 124 -15.94 0.57 -0.48
N VAL A 125 -14.95 -0.08 -1.10
CA VAL A 125 -13.70 -0.50 -0.47
C VAL A 125 -12.51 -0.18 -1.36
N ASN A 126 -11.36 0.11 -0.78
CA ASN A 126 -10.07 0.13 -1.47
C ASN A 126 -9.34 -1.18 -1.19
N TRP A 127 -8.85 -1.86 -2.22
CA TRP A 127 -8.06 -3.06 -2.01
C TRP A 127 -6.96 -3.26 -3.06
N ILE A 128 -5.92 -3.97 -2.63
CA ILE A 128 -4.70 -4.21 -3.39
C ILE A 128 -4.38 -5.70 -3.31
N CYS A 129 -4.02 -6.30 -4.44
CA CYS A 129 -3.49 -7.65 -4.51
C CYS A 129 -2.14 -7.67 -5.24
N SER A 130 -1.15 -8.34 -4.65
CA SER A 130 0.19 -8.48 -5.22
C SER A 130 0.82 -9.81 -4.86
N LYS A 131 1.95 -10.14 -5.50
CA LYS A 131 2.74 -11.33 -5.12
C LYS A 131 3.76 -11.07 -4.03
N LYS A 132 4.16 -9.80 -3.85
CA LYS A 132 5.17 -9.40 -2.88
C LYS A 132 4.73 -8.13 -2.18
N VAL A 133 4.98 -8.08 -0.88
CA VAL A 133 4.77 -6.88 -0.08
C VAL A 133 5.95 -6.68 0.85
N LYS A 134 6.34 -5.42 1.00
CA LYS A 134 7.26 -5.00 2.05
C LYS A 134 6.80 -3.70 2.66
N TRP A 135 7.21 -3.46 3.89
CA TRP A 135 6.84 -2.26 4.61
C TRP A 135 8.05 -1.65 5.32
N ARG A 136 7.92 -0.38 5.71
CA ARG A 136 8.86 0.26 6.63
C ARG A 136 8.15 1.31 7.48
N ASP A 137 8.75 1.61 8.62
CA ASP A 137 8.43 2.80 9.39
C ASP A 137 8.67 4.07 8.56
N ALA A 138 7.75 5.01 8.65
CA ALA A 138 7.82 6.31 8.00
C ALA A 138 7.37 7.44 8.94
N ASN A 139 7.68 7.35 10.25
CA ASN A 139 7.21 8.31 11.26
C ASN A 139 7.52 9.77 10.91
N ASP A 140 8.69 10.02 10.33
CA ASP A 140 9.14 11.35 9.88
C ASP A 140 8.26 11.94 8.74
N TRP A 141 7.34 11.15 8.17
CA TRP A 141 6.47 11.53 7.06
C TRP A 141 5.02 11.78 7.46
N ILE A 142 4.75 11.92 8.77
CA ILE A 142 3.46 12.44 9.26
C ILE A 142 3.20 13.87 8.77
N GLY A 143 1.92 14.23 8.59
CA GLY A 143 1.48 15.58 8.27
C GLY A 143 1.10 15.75 6.81
N GLU A 144 1.03 17.01 6.37
CA GLU A 144 0.40 17.39 5.10
C GLU A 144 1.26 17.12 3.86
N THR A 145 2.58 17.03 4.01
CA THR A 145 3.54 16.93 2.90
C THR A 145 3.32 15.67 2.05
N LEU A 146 3.19 15.88 0.74
CA LEU A 146 3.11 14.78 -0.24
C LEU A 146 4.48 14.18 -0.53
N ARG A 147 4.53 12.86 -0.74
CA ARG A 147 5.77 12.10 -0.97
C ARG A 147 5.64 11.21 -2.22
N TYR A 148 6.27 11.62 -3.31
CA TYR A 148 6.24 10.92 -4.61
C TYR A 148 7.62 10.36 -4.99
N GLY A 149 7.65 9.39 -5.92
CA GLY A 149 8.89 8.83 -6.47
C GLY A 149 9.58 7.78 -5.58
N PRO A 150 10.38 6.84 -6.14
CA PRO A 150 10.98 5.72 -5.42
C PRO A 150 12.19 6.15 -4.56
N LYS A 151 11.96 6.95 -3.52
CA LYS A 151 12.95 7.41 -2.52
C LYS A 151 14.22 8.06 -3.12
N GLU A 152 14.22 9.39 -3.09
CA GLU A 152 15.36 10.32 -3.22
C GLU A 152 16.42 9.90 -4.25
N ASP A 153 16.32 10.49 -5.44
CA ASP A 153 17.51 10.82 -6.22
C ASP A 153 18.51 11.45 -5.26
N LYS A 154 19.58 10.71 -4.93
CA LYS A 154 20.79 11.34 -4.44
C LYS A 154 21.28 12.19 -5.60
N GLU A 155 21.06 13.50 -5.52
CA GLU A 155 22.00 14.43 -6.17
C GLU A 155 23.42 14.18 -5.65
#